data_AF-A0A2V9SJN5-F1
#
_entry.id   AF-A0A2V9SJN5-F1
#
_cell.length_a   1.000
_cell.length_b   1.000
_cell.length_c   1.000
_cell.angle_alpha   90.00
_cell.angle_beta   90.00
_cell.angle_gamma   90.00
#
_symmetry.space_group_name_H-M   'P 1'
#
loop_
_entity.id
_entity.type
_entity.pdbx_description
1 polymer ?
#
loop_
_entity_poly.entity_id
_entity_poly.type
_entity_poly.pdbx_seq_one_letter_code
_entity_poly.pdbx_strand_id
1 'polypeptide(L)'
;MRLLYEATRDAGFWNLHWTITNQPPNTDKIWQQWRGVRNPSSLTPTASAECDELSALYAFLAGRTGVKGVGLFWPFPNHTVAVWVVHPPGSAAVRVVVPTSQIFLDVTDSFDTRKFNPWHQRSIYAYTRQDVPDSFEFPKQLFDFFLSQVDKYAGASDSTLQQLRYLREGIFLKYWTPETAAQDALRRRGDLRSGPAEDLAAFESFTEDMRSKPLP
;
A
#
# COMPACT_ATOMS: atom_id res chain seq x y z
N MET A 1 9.03 -0.49 8.31
CA MET A 1 7.57 -0.74 8.44
C MET A 1 6.73 0.23 7.62
N ARG A 2 6.87 1.55 7.80
CA ARG A 2 6.18 2.57 6.98
C ARG A 2 6.35 2.34 5.47
N LEU A 3 7.58 2.13 5.00
CA LEU A 3 7.84 1.90 3.57
C LEU A 3 7.09 0.67 3.03
N LEU A 4 7.12 -0.46 3.75
CA LEU A 4 6.36 -1.66 3.35
C LEU A 4 4.86 -1.38 3.33
N TYR A 5 4.35 -0.60 4.29
CA TYR A 5 2.94 -0.23 4.35
C TYR A 5 2.53 0.58 3.13
N GLU A 6 3.27 1.65 2.84
CA GLU A 6 3.01 2.50 1.68
C GLU A 6 3.21 1.75 0.36
N ALA A 7 4.13 0.78 0.32
CA ALA A 7 4.33 -0.05 -0.86
C ALA A 7 3.17 -1.02 -1.12
N THR A 8 2.72 -1.75 -0.10
CA THR A 8 1.76 -2.86 -0.27
C THR A 8 0.30 -2.45 -0.09
N ARG A 9 0.01 -1.22 0.36
CA ARG A 9 -1.37 -0.78 0.51
C ARG A 9 -2.02 -0.50 -0.84
N ASP A 10 -3.34 -0.59 -0.86
CA ASP A 10 -4.17 -0.20 -2.00
C ASP A 10 -3.85 1.23 -2.47
N ALA A 11 -3.66 1.39 -3.78
CA ALA A 11 -3.18 2.60 -4.43
C ALA A 11 -1.88 3.18 -3.79
N GLY A 12 -1.06 2.31 -3.21
CA GLY A 12 0.27 2.60 -2.69
C GLY A 12 1.36 2.63 -3.77
N PHE A 13 2.63 2.55 -3.37
CA PHE A 13 3.77 2.68 -4.28
C PHE A 13 3.83 1.56 -5.32
N TRP A 14 3.45 0.34 -4.96
CA TRP A 14 3.43 -0.77 -5.92
C TRP A 14 2.16 -0.80 -6.77
N ASN A 15 1.34 0.25 -6.72
CA ASN A 15 0.19 0.43 -7.60
C ASN A 15 -0.78 -0.76 -7.54
N LEU A 16 -0.99 -1.33 -6.35
CA LEU A 16 -1.98 -2.38 -6.11
C LEU A 16 -3.38 -1.78 -6.10
N HIS A 17 -4.39 -2.53 -6.52
CA HIS A 17 -5.79 -2.11 -6.46
C HIS A 17 -6.62 -3.05 -5.61
N TRP A 18 -7.29 -2.50 -4.61
CA TRP A 18 -8.27 -3.22 -3.83
C TRP A 18 -9.53 -3.47 -4.64
N THR A 19 -9.92 -4.73 -4.75
CA THR A 19 -11.19 -5.16 -5.36
C THR A 19 -11.56 -6.54 -4.84
N ILE A 20 -12.82 -6.95 -5.02
CA ILE A 20 -13.31 -8.27 -4.60
C ILE A 20 -12.77 -9.34 -5.56
N THR A 21 -12.00 -10.29 -5.04
CA THR A 21 -11.35 -11.39 -5.75
C THR A 21 -11.89 -12.77 -5.34
N ASN A 22 -12.52 -12.86 -4.16
CA ASN A 22 -12.96 -14.09 -3.49
C ASN A 22 -11.84 -15.14 -3.37
N GLN A 23 -10.60 -14.71 -3.14
CA GLN A 23 -9.45 -15.59 -2.96
C GLN A 23 -9.19 -15.88 -1.48
N PRO A 24 -8.47 -16.95 -1.15
CA PRO A 24 -8.01 -17.18 0.22
C PRO A 24 -7.04 -16.06 0.67
N PRO A 25 -6.86 -15.85 1.99
CA PRO A 25 -6.01 -14.80 2.56
C PRO A 25 -4.52 -15.12 2.41
N ASN A 26 -4.02 -15.15 1.17
CA ASN A 26 -2.62 -15.37 0.82
C ASN A 26 -2.24 -14.51 -0.40
N THR A 27 -1.01 -14.65 -0.90
CA THR A 27 -0.50 -13.76 -1.94
C THR A 27 -0.28 -14.44 -3.30
N ASP A 28 -0.67 -15.70 -3.45
CA ASP A 28 -0.37 -16.53 -4.63
C ASP A 28 -0.84 -15.85 -5.93
N LYS A 29 -2.01 -15.19 -5.89
CA LYS A 29 -2.58 -14.44 -7.01
C LYS A 29 -1.90 -13.12 -7.31
N ILE A 30 -1.37 -12.42 -6.30
CA ILE A 30 -0.56 -11.22 -6.51
C ILE A 30 0.72 -11.58 -7.24
N TRP A 31 1.44 -12.62 -6.78
CA TRP A 31 2.65 -13.09 -7.44
C TRP A 31 2.38 -13.59 -8.86
N GLN A 32 1.26 -14.29 -9.08
CA GLN A 32 0.83 -14.73 -10.40
C GLN A 32 0.62 -13.54 -11.36
N GLN A 33 -0.06 -12.48 -10.91
CA GLN A 33 -0.29 -11.27 -11.70
C GLN A 33 1.03 -10.58 -12.04
N TRP A 34 1.89 -10.38 -11.04
CA TRP A 34 3.19 -9.73 -11.22
C TRP A 34 4.11 -10.43 -12.20
N ARG A 35 4.09 -11.77 -12.29
CA ARG A 35 4.83 -12.50 -13.35
C ARG A 35 4.40 -12.13 -14.77
N GLY A 36 3.14 -11.75 -14.94
CA GLY A 36 2.56 -11.37 -16.23
C GLY A 36 2.76 -9.92 -16.61
N VAL A 37 3.16 -9.05 -15.68
CA VAL A 37 3.32 -7.61 -15.95
C VAL A 37 4.55 -7.39 -16.85
N ARG A 38 4.31 -6.85 -18.03
CA ARG A 38 5.36 -6.43 -18.97
C ARG A 38 5.59 -4.93 -18.89
N ASN A 39 4.56 -4.13 -19.15
CA ASN A 39 4.65 -2.68 -19.18
C ASN A 39 3.92 -2.07 -17.96
N PRO A 40 4.56 -1.99 -16.78
CA PRO A 40 3.95 -1.35 -15.62
C PRO A 40 3.73 0.14 -15.88
N SER A 41 2.65 0.70 -15.32
CA SER A 41 2.29 2.11 -15.41
C SER A 41 1.62 2.55 -14.13
N SER A 42 1.80 3.82 -13.75
CA SER A 42 1.10 4.44 -12.63
C SER A 42 -0.42 4.53 -12.87
N LEU A 43 -0.89 4.42 -14.12
CA LEU A 43 -2.31 4.50 -14.49
C LEU A 43 -3.06 3.17 -14.37
N THR A 44 -2.34 2.05 -14.33
CA THR A 44 -2.93 0.71 -14.33
C THR A 44 -2.42 -0.08 -13.13
N PRO A 45 -3.30 -0.76 -12.37
CA PRO A 45 -2.86 -1.56 -11.24
C PRO A 45 -1.85 -2.63 -11.66
N THR A 46 -0.83 -2.87 -10.83
CA THR A 46 0.15 -3.95 -11.09
C THR A 46 -0.39 -5.31 -10.66
N ALA A 47 -1.30 -5.31 -9.67
CA ALA A 47 -2.15 -6.44 -9.31
C ALA A 47 -3.40 -5.94 -8.60
N SER A 48 -4.47 -6.74 -8.68
CA SER A 48 -5.72 -6.57 -7.96
C SER A 48 -5.82 -7.61 -6.85
N ALA A 49 -6.26 -7.19 -5.66
CA ALA A 49 -6.30 -8.05 -4.47
C ALA A 49 -7.32 -7.56 -3.42
N GLU A 50 -7.86 -8.46 -2.60
CA GLU A 50 -8.70 -8.10 -1.46
C GLU A 50 -7.90 -7.66 -0.23
N CYS A 51 -8.59 -7.20 0.81
CA CYS A 51 -7.95 -6.67 2.02
C CYS A 51 -7.12 -7.74 2.76
N ASP A 52 -7.50 -9.00 2.65
CA ASP A 52 -6.82 -10.14 3.25
C ASP A 52 -5.57 -10.54 2.46
N GLU A 53 -5.62 -10.55 1.12
CA GLU A 53 -4.47 -10.75 0.24
C GLU A 53 -3.44 -9.61 0.39
N LEU A 54 -3.89 -8.34 0.44
CA LEU A 54 -3.00 -7.19 0.70
C LEU A 54 -2.36 -7.27 2.09
N SER A 55 -3.12 -7.67 3.11
CA SER A 55 -2.61 -7.89 4.47
C SER A 55 -1.64 -9.06 4.54
N ALA A 56 -1.90 -10.14 3.80
CA ALA A 56 -1.01 -11.27 3.67
C ALA A 56 0.31 -10.86 3.01
N LEU A 57 0.27 -10.01 1.96
CA LEU A 57 1.46 -9.46 1.32
C LEU A 57 2.31 -8.65 2.28
N TYR A 58 1.68 -7.74 3.03
CA TYR A 58 2.38 -7.00 4.06
C TYR A 58 2.99 -7.94 5.11
N ALA A 59 2.21 -8.91 5.61
CA ALA A 59 2.64 -9.83 6.65
C ALA A 59 3.84 -10.69 6.22
N PHE A 60 3.78 -11.23 4.99
CA PHE A 60 4.87 -11.95 4.36
C PHE A 60 6.15 -11.10 4.33
N LEU A 61 6.09 -9.88 3.79
CA LEU A 61 7.26 -9.01 3.66
C LEU A 61 7.79 -8.51 5.01
N ALA A 62 6.90 -8.16 5.94
CA ALA A 62 7.27 -7.78 7.30
C ALA A 62 8.04 -8.91 8.00
N GLY A 63 7.57 -10.16 7.85
CA GLY A 63 8.28 -11.35 8.33
C GLY A 63 9.68 -11.50 7.73
N ARG A 64 9.82 -11.25 6.42
CA ARG A 64 11.13 -11.26 5.74
C ARG A 64 12.10 -10.19 6.24
N THR A 65 11.59 -9.06 6.75
CA THR A 65 12.42 -8.02 7.39
C THR A 65 12.76 -8.31 8.84
N GLY A 66 12.38 -9.47 9.38
CA GLY A 66 12.72 -9.92 10.72
C GLY A 66 11.67 -9.61 11.79
N VAL A 67 10.51 -9.05 11.42
CA VAL A 67 9.42 -8.85 12.38
C VAL A 67 8.83 -10.20 12.75
N LYS A 68 8.88 -10.55 14.03
CA LYS A 68 8.40 -11.83 14.54
C LYS A 68 6.91 -11.76 14.88
N GLY A 69 6.20 -12.86 14.65
CA GLY A 69 4.81 -13.01 15.07
C GLY A 69 3.82 -12.15 14.28
N VAL A 70 4.18 -11.70 13.08
CA VAL A 70 3.23 -11.04 12.18
C VAL A 70 2.16 -12.04 11.75
N GLY A 71 0.92 -11.59 11.75
CA GLY A 71 -0.23 -12.40 11.39
C GLY A 71 -1.37 -11.57 10.86
N LEU A 72 -2.52 -12.22 10.74
CA LEU A 72 -3.76 -11.63 10.28
C LEU A 72 -4.72 -11.41 11.46
N PHE A 73 -5.51 -10.35 11.34
CA PHE A 73 -6.46 -9.86 12.32
C PHE A 73 -7.72 -9.41 11.60
N TRP A 74 -8.88 -9.87 12.05
CA TRP A 74 -10.19 -9.39 11.64
C TRP A 74 -10.73 -8.32 12.61
N PRO A 75 -10.51 -7.01 12.38
CA PRO A 75 -11.11 -5.97 13.22
C PRO A 75 -12.63 -5.86 13.02
N PHE A 76 -13.14 -6.35 11.90
CA PHE A 76 -14.54 -6.44 11.52
C PHE A 76 -14.79 -7.78 10.81
N PRO A 77 -16.04 -8.28 10.75
CA PRO A 77 -16.33 -9.60 10.16
C PRO A 77 -15.84 -9.78 8.71
N ASN A 78 -15.89 -8.72 7.91
CA ASN A 78 -15.57 -8.76 6.48
C ASN A 78 -14.29 -8.01 6.13
N HIS A 79 -13.39 -7.81 7.09
CA HIS A 79 -12.14 -7.09 6.83
C HIS A 79 -10.99 -7.70 7.59
N THR A 80 -9.86 -7.81 6.90
CA THR A 80 -8.62 -8.37 7.42
C THR A 80 -7.53 -7.32 7.34
N VAL A 81 -6.71 -7.25 8.38
CA VAL A 81 -5.53 -6.39 8.48
C VAL A 81 -4.34 -7.23 8.95
N ALA A 82 -3.12 -6.77 8.64
CA ALA A 82 -1.93 -7.35 9.24
C ALA A 82 -1.76 -6.84 10.67
N VAL A 83 -1.23 -7.69 11.56
CA VAL A 83 -1.02 -7.34 12.97
C VAL A 83 0.23 -8.00 13.53
N TRP A 84 0.88 -7.37 14.51
CA TRP A 84 1.84 -8.04 15.39
C TRP A 84 1.86 -7.38 16.76
N VAL A 85 2.56 -8.01 17.71
CA VAL A 85 2.74 -7.49 19.07
C VAL A 85 4.20 -7.07 19.25
N VAL A 86 4.40 -5.87 19.79
CA VAL A 86 5.67 -5.38 20.29
C VAL A 86 5.62 -5.42 21.81
N HIS A 87 6.73 -5.82 22.43
CA HIS A 87 6.90 -5.84 23.89
C HIS A 87 8.02 -4.87 24.28
N PRO A 88 7.74 -3.57 24.41
CA PRO A 88 8.76 -2.61 24.83
C PRO A 88 9.17 -2.91 26.28
N PRO A 89 10.46 -2.83 26.63
CA PRO A 89 10.92 -3.03 27.99
C PRO A 89 10.19 -2.10 28.99
N GLY A 90 9.68 -2.67 30.08
CA GLY A 90 9.01 -1.92 31.14
C GLY A 90 7.65 -1.31 30.76
N SER A 91 7.08 -1.65 29.61
CA SER A 91 5.77 -1.14 29.14
C SER A 91 4.79 -2.26 28.83
N ALA A 92 3.51 -1.91 28.75
CA ALA A 92 2.48 -2.84 28.28
C ALA A 92 2.73 -3.25 26.81
N ALA A 93 2.28 -4.45 26.45
CA ALA A 93 2.33 -4.93 25.07
C ALA A 93 1.56 -4.00 24.14
N VAL A 94 2.15 -3.68 22.99
CA VAL A 94 1.55 -2.85 21.95
C VAL A 94 1.20 -3.74 20.77
N ARG A 95 -0.06 -3.73 20.35
CA ARG A 95 -0.49 -4.35 19.09
C ARG A 95 -0.44 -3.33 17.98
N VAL A 96 0.39 -3.59 16.98
CA VAL A 96 0.49 -2.77 15.78
C VAL A 96 -0.45 -3.36 14.74
N VAL A 97 -1.41 -2.55 14.30
CA VAL A 97 -2.43 -2.93 13.31
C VAL A 97 -2.15 -2.16 12.02
N VAL A 98 -2.09 -2.86 10.89
CA VAL A 98 -1.71 -2.28 9.59
C VAL A 98 -2.83 -2.45 8.57
N PRO A 99 -3.57 -1.38 8.27
CA PRO A 99 -4.70 -1.44 7.35
C PRO A 99 -4.30 -1.19 5.91
N THR A 100 -4.08 -2.26 5.15
CA THR A 100 -3.57 -2.21 3.77
C THR A 100 -4.63 -1.85 2.73
N SER A 101 -5.90 -1.68 3.08
CA SER A 101 -6.95 -1.14 2.19
C SER A 101 -7.63 0.10 2.79
N GLN A 102 -8.45 0.82 2.01
CA GLN A 102 -9.23 1.96 2.51
C GLN A 102 -10.54 1.55 3.20
N ILE A 103 -10.86 0.26 3.30
CA ILE A 103 -12.10 -0.15 3.94
C ILE A 103 -12.05 0.31 5.42
N PHE A 104 -13.04 1.11 5.81
CA PHE A 104 -13.15 1.73 7.14
C PHE A 104 -12.12 2.82 7.45
N LEU A 105 -11.40 3.31 6.43
CA LEU A 105 -10.53 4.47 6.52
C LEU A 105 -11.06 5.64 5.67
N ASP A 106 -10.86 6.86 6.18
CA ASP A 106 -11.18 8.11 5.49
C ASP A 106 -9.95 8.66 4.77
N VAL A 107 -10.18 9.65 3.92
CA VAL A 107 -9.13 10.37 3.18
C VAL A 107 -8.11 11.09 4.06
N THR A 108 -8.41 11.26 5.36
CA THR A 108 -7.52 11.87 6.36
C THR A 108 -6.78 10.84 7.19
N ASP A 109 -7.10 9.55 7.05
CA ASP A 109 -6.46 8.51 7.84
C ASP A 109 -5.11 8.12 7.25
N SER A 110 -4.13 8.05 8.12
CA SER A 110 -2.73 7.83 7.77
C SER A 110 -2.15 6.64 8.55
N PHE A 111 -0.85 6.36 8.40
CA PHE A 111 -0.18 5.22 9.02
C PHE A 111 -0.37 5.13 10.55
N ASP A 112 -0.55 6.26 11.23
CA ASP A 112 -0.67 6.37 12.70
C ASP A 112 -2.12 6.39 13.23
N THR A 113 -3.11 6.25 12.35
CA THR A 113 -4.52 6.37 12.71
C THR A 113 -5.01 5.23 13.60
N ARG A 114 -5.80 5.58 14.63
CA ARG A 114 -6.27 4.65 15.68
C ARG A 114 -7.75 4.24 15.54
N LYS A 115 -8.20 3.92 14.33
CA LYS A 115 -9.61 3.54 14.08
C LYS A 115 -9.96 2.10 14.44
N PHE A 116 -9.02 1.18 14.28
CA PHE A 116 -9.25 -0.22 14.64
C PHE A 116 -8.93 -0.46 16.11
N ASN A 117 -9.82 -1.18 16.81
CA ASN A 117 -9.51 -1.66 18.15
C ASN A 117 -8.51 -2.83 18.03
N PRO A 118 -7.24 -2.66 18.47
CA PRO A 118 -6.22 -3.68 18.28
C PRO A 118 -6.44 -4.94 19.14
N TRP A 119 -7.36 -4.87 20.11
CA TRP A 119 -7.71 -5.97 21.01
C TRP A 119 -9.12 -6.53 20.75
N HIS A 120 -9.76 -6.15 19.64
CA HIS A 120 -11.09 -6.65 19.27
C HIS A 120 -11.18 -8.18 19.26
N GLN A 121 -10.12 -8.85 18.80
CA GLN A 121 -10.00 -10.30 18.88
C GLN A 121 -8.80 -10.72 19.73
N ARG A 122 -8.94 -11.83 20.47
CA ARG A 122 -7.89 -12.31 21.37
C ARG A 122 -6.70 -12.88 20.61
N SER A 123 -6.96 -13.69 19.59
CA SER A 123 -5.94 -14.42 18.84
C SER A 123 -5.37 -13.61 17.67
N ILE A 124 -4.10 -13.84 17.34
CA ILE A 124 -3.50 -13.40 16.09
C ILE A 124 -3.26 -14.67 15.28
N TYR A 125 -3.74 -14.70 14.04
CA TYR A 125 -3.50 -15.83 13.14
C TYR A 125 -2.14 -15.66 12.48
N ALA A 126 -1.11 -16.31 13.03
CA ALA A 126 0.26 -16.15 12.57
C ALA A 126 0.40 -16.45 11.06
N TYR A 127 1.02 -15.53 10.32
CA TYR A 127 1.26 -15.69 8.90
C TYR A 127 2.66 -16.26 8.67
N THR A 128 2.73 -17.59 8.60
CA THR A 128 4.00 -18.35 8.52
C THR A 128 4.30 -18.88 7.12
N ARG A 129 3.46 -18.55 6.14
CA ARG A 129 3.61 -19.03 4.76
C ARG A 129 4.86 -18.46 4.10
N GLN A 130 5.51 -19.30 3.31
CA GLN A 130 6.53 -18.90 2.35
C GLN A 130 5.88 -18.82 0.98
N ASP A 131 5.20 -17.70 0.69
CA ASP A 131 4.35 -17.59 -0.51
C ASP A 131 5.14 -17.64 -1.82
N VAL A 132 6.40 -17.18 -1.80
CA VAL A 132 7.34 -17.34 -2.91
C VAL A 132 8.71 -17.80 -2.41
N PRO A 133 9.44 -18.61 -3.22
CA PRO A 133 10.80 -19.01 -2.89
C PRO A 133 11.76 -17.82 -2.97
N ASP A 134 12.90 -17.94 -2.32
CA ASP A 134 13.94 -16.88 -2.31
C ASP A 134 14.56 -16.67 -3.70
N SER A 135 14.43 -17.67 -4.58
CA SER A 135 14.82 -17.62 -5.98
C SER A 135 13.76 -17.00 -6.90
N PHE A 136 12.67 -16.46 -6.36
CA PHE A 136 11.66 -15.80 -7.19
C PHE A 136 12.24 -14.56 -7.87
N GLU A 137 12.18 -14.53 -9.20
CA GLU A 137 12.60 -13.38 -9.99
C GLU A 137 11.39 -12.55 -10.43
N PHE A 138 11.46 -11.26 -10.14
CA PHE A 138 10.52 -10.29 -10.70
C PHE A 138 10.85 -10.02 -12.17
N PRO A 139 9.83 -9.78 -13.03
CA PRO A 139 10.09 -9.14 -14.31
C PRO A 139 10.84 -7.83 -14.09
N LYS A 140 11.99 -7.65 -14.76
CA LYS A 140 12.88 -6.49 -14.54
C LYS A 140 12.13 -5.16 -14.59
N GLN A 141 11.24 -5.00 -15.58
CA GLN A 141 10.47 -3.77 -15.78
C GLN A 141 9.56 -3.47 -14.58
N LEU A 142 8.93 -4.49 -13.98
CA LEU A 142 8.11 -4.33 -12.78
C LEU A 142 8.97 -3.97 -11.56
N PHE A 143 10.13 -4.60 -11.40
CA PHE A 143 11.05 -4.28 -10.32
C PHE A 143 11.58 -2.84 -10.42
N ASP A 144 12.01 -2.42 -11.61
CA ASP A 144 12.46 -1.05 -11.88
C ASP A 144 11.33 -0.04 -11.60
N PHE A 145 10.09 -0.36 -12.00
CA PHE A 145 8.93 0.45 -11.68
C PHE A 145 8.75 0.60 -10.17
N PHE A 146 8.77 -0.50 -9.40
CA PHE A 146 8.64 -0.45 -7.94
C PHE A 146 9.72 0.40 -7.27
N LEU A 147 10.97 0.27 -7.68
CA LEU A 147 12.05 1.12 -7.16
C LEU A 147 11.81 2.59 -7.50
N SER A 148 11.41 2.90 -8.74
CA SER A 148 11.12 4.28 -9.14
C SER A 148 10.00 4.92 -8.30
N GLN A 149 9.00 4.14 -7.89
CA GLN A 149 7.91 4.64 -7.04
C GLN A 149 8.41 4.88 -5.60
N VAL A 150 9.31 4.04 -5.08
CA VAL A 150 9.97 4.29 -3.79
C VAL A 150 10.79 5.57 -3.85
N ASP A 151 11.61 5.75 -4.89
CA ASP A 151 12.48 6.92 -5.04
C ASP A 151 11.67 8.23 -5.12
N LYS A 152 10.52 8.21 -5.80
CA LYS A 152 9.63 9.37 -5.96
C LYS A 152 8.90 9.76 -4.67
N TYR A 153 8.48 8.78 -3.87
CA TYR A 153 7.46 9.01 -2.86
C TYR A 153 7.89 8.70 -1.42
N ALA A 154 8.97 7.96 -1.18
CA ALA A 154 9.30 7.48 0.18
C ALA A 154 9.60 8.60 1.19
N GLY A 155 10.10 9.75 0.73
CA GLY A 155 10.38 10.92 1.57
C GLY A 155 9.14 11.71 1.97
N ALA A 156 8.10 11.75 1.12
CA ALA A 156 6.91 12.56 1.36
C ALA A 156 6.21 12.19 2.68
N SER A 157 5.54 13.15 3.30
CA SER A 157 4.82 12.98 4.55
C SER A 157 3.60 12.07 4.42
N ASP A 158 3.16 11.46 5.53
CA ASP A 158 1.98 10.57 5.54
C ASP A 158 0.71 11.28 5.02
N SER A 159 0.58 12.58 5.30
CA SER A 159 -0.53 13.39 4.78
C SER A 159 -0.48 13.52 3.26
N THR A 160 0.69 13.84 2.69
CA THR A 160 0.87 13.91 1.23
C THR A 160 0.62 12.56 0.57
N LEU A 161 1.18 11.49 1.14
CA LEU A 161 1.00 10.14 0.60
C LEU A 161 -0.45 9.68 0.63
N GLN A 162 -1.20 10.03 1.67
CA GLN A 162 -2.63 9.74 1.74
C GLN A 162 -3.43 10.50 0.68
N GLN A 163 -3.11 11.77 0.44
CA GLN A 163 -3.75 12.56 -0.60
C GLN A 163 -3.47 12.02 -2.01
N LEU A 164 -2.22 11.66 -2.30
CA LEU A 164 -1.83 11.09 -3.59
C LEU A 164 -2.45 9.71 -3.82
N ARG A 165 -2.51 8.88 -2.78
CA ARG A 165 -3.22 7.60 -2.82
C ARG A 165 -4.68 7.79 -3.20
N TYR A 166 -5.38 8.74 -2.57
CA TYR A 166 -6.80 9.00 -2.85
C TYR A 166 -7.02 9.37 -4.33
N LEU A 167 -6.15 10.20 -4.90
CA LEU A 167 -6.20 10.55 -6.31
C LEU A 167 -5.99 9.33 -7.22
N ARG A 168 -5.01 8.48 -6.88
CA ARG A 168 -4.70 7.25 -7.62
C ARG A 168 -5.83 6.23 -7.56
N GLU A 169 -6.38 5.97 -6.37
CA GLU A 169 -7.53 5.09 -6.20
C GLU A 169 -8.75 5.61 -6.98
N GLY A 170 -8.97 6.92 -6.96
CA GLY A 170 -10.01 7.57 -7.76
C GLY A 170 -9.90 7.26 -9.27
N ILE A 171 -8.69 7.08 -9.80
CA ILE A 171 -8.47 6.64 -11.19
C ILE A 171 -8.80 5.15 -11.37
N PHE A 172 -8.42 4.31 -10.42
CA PHE A 172 -8.74 2.87 -10.46
C PHE A 172 -10.25 2.64 -10.44
N LEU A 173 -10.96 3.38 -9.59
CA LEU A 173 -12.41 3.36 -9.45
C LEU A 173 -13.16 4.14 -10.54
N LYS A 174 -12.44 4.78 -11.48
CA LYS A 174 -13.01 5.59 -12.58
C LYS A 174 -13.81 6.82 -12.12
N TYR A 175 -13.59 7.28 -10.89
CA TYR A 175 -14.13 8.54 -10.39
C TYR A 175 -13.38 9.75 -10.95
N TRP A 176 -12.11 9.56 -11.33
CA TRP A 176 -11.24 10.60 -11.89
C TRP A 176 -10.60 10.11 -13.19
N THR A 177 -10.33 11.04 -14.11
CA THR A 177 -9.38 10.78 -15.20
C THR A 177 -7.97 11.10 -14.71
N PRO A 178 -6.91 10.56 -15.35
CA PRO A 178 -5.54 10.93 -15.02
C PRO A 178 -5.31 12.45 -15.08
N GLU A 179 -5.91 13.13 -16.05
CA GLU A 179 -5.77 14.57 -16.23
C GLU A 179 -6.39 15.36 -15.06
N THR A 180 -7.60 14.98 -14.62
CA THR A 180 -8.24 15.67 -13.49
C THR A 180 -7.52 15.40 -12.18
N ALA A 181 -7.02 14.18 -11.96
CA ALA A 181 -6.19 13.85 -10.81
C ALA A 181 -4.86 14.64 -10.82
N ALA A 182 -4.22 14.79 -11.98
CA ALA A 182 -3.00 15.58 -12.13
C ALA A 182 -3.23 17.07 -11.81
N GLN A 183 -4.35 17.63 -12.28
CA GLN A 183 -4.72 19.02 -11.96
C GLN A 183 -4.97 19.22 -10.47
N ASP A 184 -5.65 18.28 -9.80
CA ASP A 184 -5.88 18.37 -8.36
C ASP A 184 -4.59 18.21 -7.55
N ALA A 185 -3.66 17.34 -7.98
CA ALA A 185 -2.33 17.23 -7.39
C ALA A 185 -1.53 18.53 -7.49
N LEU A 186 -1.54 19.19 -8.65
CA LEU A 186 -0.90 20.49 -8.84
C LEU A 186 -1.51 21.58 -7.96
N ARG A 187 -2.83 21.59 -7.80
CA ARG A 187 -3.52 22.51 -6.90
C ARG A 187 -3.07 22.30 -5.46
N ARG A 188 -3.07 21.06 -4.97
CA ARG A 188 -2.61 20.71 -3.61
C ARG A 188 -1.15 21.09 -3.36
N ARG A 189 -0.29 20.89 -4.36
CA ARG A 189 1.09 21.39 -4.34
C ARG A 189 1.15 22.91 -4.20
N GLY A 190 0.31 23.64 -4.93
CA GLY A 190 0.18 25.09 -4.82
C GLY A 190 -0.26 25.55 -3.43
N ASP A 191 -1.20 24.81 -2.83
CA ASP A 191 -1.70 25.07 -1.48
C ASP A 191 -0.61 24.89 -0.41
N LEU A 192 0.36 23.98 -0.63
CA LEU A 192 1.52 23.79 0.25
C LEU A 192 2.53 24.94 0.19
N ARG A 193 2.51 25.79 -0.84
CA ARG A 193 3.45 26.92 -1.03
C ARG A 193 4.92 26.49 -0.86
N SER A 194 5.55 26.88 0.26
CA SER A 194 6.93 26.56 0.65
C SER A 194 7.00 25.40 1.66
N GLY A 195 6.14 24.39 1.49
CA GLY A 195 6.13 23.18 2.29
C GLY A 195 7.41 22.33 2.11
N PRO A 196 7.51 21.18 2.79
CA PRO A 196 8.67 20.29 2.68
C PRO A 196 8.98 19.93 1.23
N ALA A 197 10.27 19.94 0.87
CA ALA A 197 10.70 19.70 -0.51
C ALA A 197 10.24 18.33 -1.05
N GLU A 198 10.25 17.31 -0.20
CA GLU A 198 9.82 15.95 -0.55
C GLU A 198 8.31 15.88 -0.84
N ASP A 199 7.50 16.67 -0.13
CA ASP A 199 6.05 16.74 -0.38
C ASP A 199 5.76 17.42 -1.72
N LEU A 200 6.45 18.55 -1.99
CA LEU A 200 6.32 19.27 -3.26
C LEU A 200 6.75 18.39 -4.45
N ALA A 201 7.88 17.69 -4.31
CA ALA A 201 8.40 16.79 -5.33
C ALA A 201 7.48 15.57 -5.56
N ALA A 202 6.82 15.06 -4.52
CA ALA A 202 5.86 13.96 -4.66
C ALA A 202 4.62 14.37 -5.47
N PHE A 203 4.07 15.56 -5.24
CA PHE A 203 2.95 16.06 -6.07
C PHE A 203 3.37 16.32 -7.52
N GLU A 204 4.59 16.81 -7.75
CA GLU A 204 5.14 16.95 -9.11
C GLU A 204 5.29 15.59 -9.81
N SER A 205 5.95 14.63 -9.14
CA SER A 205 6.16 13.28 -9.64
C SER A 205 4.84 12.59 -9.96
N PHE A 206 3.81 12.77 -9.11
CA PHE A 206 2.48 12.24 -9.37
C PHE A 206 1.86 12.85 -10.63
N THR A 207 1.99 14.17 -10.79
CA THR A 207 1.48 14.88 -11.97
C THR A 207 2.13 14.37 -13.25
N GLU A 208 3.44 14.12 -13.23
CA GLU A 208 4.19 13.54 -14.35
C GLU A 208 3.74 12.10 -14.65
N ASP A 209 3.60 11.28 -13.61
CA ASP A 209 3.10 9.90 -13.71
C ASP A 209 1.72 9.87 -14.36
N MET A 210 0.82 10.79 -14.00
CA MET A 210 -0.53 10.86 -14.56
C MET A 210 -0.57 11.29 -16.03
N ARG A 211 0.47 11.99 -16.49
CA ARG A 211 0.62 12.44 -17.89
C ARG A 211 1.41 11.45 -18.75
N SER A 212 2.05 10.47 -18.12
CA SER A 212 2.80 9.44 -18.83
C SER A 212 1.84 8.60 -19.68
N LYS A 213 2.15 8.46 -20.98
CA LYS A 213 1.41 7.53 -21.84
C LYS A 213 1.75 6.09 -21.40
N PRO A 214 0.78 5.16 -21.43
CA PRO A 214 1.11 3.75 -21.33
C PRO A 214 2.17 3.42 -22.39
N LEU A 215 3.28 2.83 -21.98
CA LEU A 215 4.29 2.37 -22.93
C LEU A 215 3.62 1.34 -23.87
N PRO A 216 3.78 1.49 -25.20
CA PRO A 216 3.15 0.62 -26.19
C PRO A 216 3.53 -0.85 -26.02
#